data_AF-A0A2T7SZ25-F1
#
_entry.id   AF-A0A2T7SZ25-F1
#
_cell.length_a   1.000
_cell.length_b   1.000
_cell.length_c   1.000
_cell.angle_alpha   90.00
_cell.angle_beta   90.00
_cell.angle_gamma   90.00
#
_symmetry.space_group_name_H-M   'P 1'
#
loop_
_entity.id
_entity.type
_entity.pdbx_description
1 polymer ?
#
loop_
_entity_poly.entity_id
_entity_poly.type
_entity_poly.pdbx_seq_one_letter_code
_entity_poly.pdbx_strand_id
1 'polypeptide(L)'
;DGRARLHLALRGAPPGARFPWYGPPMSAASMATARLMETWAHGQDIADALGVRREPTARLRHVAWIGVRARDYAYLVRGKQPPAEPFRVELAAPGGELWTYGPEGAAQRVTGPALDFCLLATQRAHRADLAVRAEGPDADAWLDIAQAFAGPAGPGRAPKGA
;
A
#
# COMPACT_ATOMS: atom_id res chain seq x y z
N ASP A 1 8.46 -22.59 -10.91
CA ASP A 1 7.16 -23.03 -11.46
C ASP A 1 5.98 -22.11 -11.05
N GLY A 2 5.73 -21.84 -9.76
CA GLY A 2 4.54 -21.08 -9.30
C GLY A 2 4.29 -19.68 -9.89
N ARG A 3 5.33 -18.84 -10.08
CA ARG A 3 5.19 -17.50 -10.68
C ARG A 3 4.62 -17.54 -12.10
N ALA A 4 5.13 -18.45 -12.93
CA ALA A 4 4.70 -18.59 -14.33
C ALA A 4 3.25 -19.08 -14.39
N ARG A 5 2.89 -20.06 -13.56
CA ARG A 5 1.53 -20.57 -13.44
C ARG A 5 0.53 -19.50 -12.99
N LEU A 6 0.88 -18.69 -11.99
CA LEU A 6 0.05 -17.56 -11.56
C LEU A 6 -0.16 -16.54 -12.70
N HIS A 7 0.90 -16.19 -13.41
CA HIS A 7 0.81 -15.27 -14.54
C HIS A 7 -0.11 -15.80 -15.65
N LEU A 8 0.02 -17.08 -16.01
CA LEU A 8 -0.86 -17.71 -17.00
C LEU A 8 -2.32 -17.75 -16.52
N ALA A 9 -2.57 -18.12 -15.27
CA ALA A 9 -3.92 -18.19 -14.71
C ALA A 9 -4.61 -16.81 -14.68
N LEU A 10 -3.90 -15.76 -14.26
CA LEU A 10 -4.45 -14.41 -14.22
C LEU A 10 -4.73 -13.85 -15.62
N ARG A 11 -3.91 -14.19 -16.62
CA ARG A 11 -4.14 -13.78 -18.02
C ARG A 11 -5.27 -14.54 -18.70
N GLY A 12 -5.46 -15.80 -18.34
CA GLY A 12 -6.54 -16.64 -18.87
C GLY A 12 -7.88 -16.46 -18.17
N ALA A 13 -7.95 -15.65 -17.11
CA ALA A 13 -9.18 -15.44 -16.36
C ALA A 13 -10.24 -14.71 -17.22
N PRO A 14 -11.50 -15.20 -17.25
CA PRO A 14 -12.58 -14.52 -17.95
C PRO A 14 -12.79 -13.09 -17.43
N PRO A 15 -13.26 -12.15 -18.26
CA PRO A 15 -13.68 -10.82 -17.80
C PRO A 15 -14.69 -10.93 -16.65
N GLY A 16 -14.46 -10.18 -15.58
CA GLY A 16 -15.32 -10.20 -14.39
C GLY A 16 -15.08 -11.37 -13.42
N ALA A 17 -14.16 -12.29 -13.72
CA ALA A 17 -13.81 -13.38 -12.82
C ALA A 17 -13.41 -12.86 -11.43
N ARG A 18 -13.92 -13.53 -10.40
CA ARG A 18 -13.57 -13.30 -9.00
C ARG A 18 -13.05 -14.56 -8.35
N PHE A 19 -12.11 -14.39 -7.44
CA PHE A 19 -11.42 -15.46 -6.75
C PHE A 19 -11.73 -15.40 -5.25
N PRO A 20 -11.90 -16.55 -4.58
CA PRO A 20 -12.04 -16.60 -3.13
C PRO A 20 -10.88 -15.89 -2.42
N TRP A 21 -11.20 -15.12 -1.37
CA TRP A 21 -10.24 -14.38 -0.58
C TRP A 21 -10.69 -14.31 0.89
N TYR A 22 -9.80 -13.91 1.80
CA TYR A 22 -10.08 -13.71 3.23
C TYR A 22 -11.19 -12.67 3.52
N GLY A 23 -11.55 -11.85 2.52
CA GLY A 23 -12.65 -10.90 2.56
C GLY A 23 -13.53 -11.04 1.32
N PRO A 24 -14.08 -9.94 0.78
CA PRO A 24 -14.83 -10.00 -0.47
C PRO A 24 -14.01 -10.65 -1.60
N PRO A 25 -14.63 -11.46 -2.48
CA PRO A 25 -13.94 -12.07 -3.61
C PRO A 25 -13.20 -11.03 -4.46
N MET A 26 -11.91 -11.28 -4.70
CA MET A 26 -11.03 -10.38 -5.44
C MET A 26 -11.20 -10.57 -6.94
N SER A 27 -11.18 -9.47 -7.70
CA SER A 27 -11.04 -9.56 -9.17
C SER A 27 -9.64 -10.03 -9.56
N ALA A 28 -9.48 -10.51 -10.79
CA ALA A 28 -8.17 -10.85 -11.35
C ALA A 28 -7.16 -9.69 -11.21
N ALA A 29 -7.58 -8.45 -11.50
CA ALA A 29 -6.73 -7.26 -11.39
C ALA A 29 -6.33 -6.96 -9.93
N SER A 30 -7.26 -7.10 -8.97
CA SER A 30 -6.97 -6.94 -7.55
C SER A 30 -5.97 -8.00 -7.08
N MET A 31 -6.15 -9.26 -7.48
CA MET A 31 -5.22 -10.34 -7.13
C MET A 31 -3.83 -10.11 -7.72
N ALA A 32 -3.74 -9.70 -8.99
CA ALA A 32 -2.47 -9.37 -9.63
C ALA A 32 -1.73 -8.24 -8.88
N THR A 33 -2.47 -7.18 -8.51
CA THR A 33 -1.91 -6.05 -7.76
C THR A 33 -1.44 -6.46 -6.36
N ALA A 34 -2.22 -7.29 -5.65
CA ALA A 34 -1.84 -7.81 -4.34
C ALA A 34 -0.56 -8.64 -4.41
N ARG A 35 -0.42 -9.51 -5.41
CA ARG A 35 0.79 -10.33 -5.61
C ARG A 35 2.00 -9.52 -6.04
N LEU A 36 1.79 -8.47 -6.84
CA LEU A 36 2.83 -7.51 -7.18
C LEU A 36 3.34 -6.79 -5.93
N MET A 37 2.43 -6.27 -5.10
CA MET A 37 2.77 -5.59 -3.85
C MET A 37 3.52 -6.52 -2.89
N GLU A 38 3.03 -7.74 -2.69
CA GLU A 38 3.68 -8.73 -1.83
C GLU A 38 5.11 -9.04 -2.30
N THR A 39 5.27 -9.25 -3.62
CA THR A 39 6.59 -9.49 -4.22
C THR A 39 7.51 -8.28 -4.05
N TRP A 40 6.98 -7.07 -4.23
CA TRP A 40 7.76 -5.85 -4.06
C TRP A 40 8.22 -5.66 -2.61
N ALA A 41 7.32 -5.91 -1.65
CA ALA A 41 7.58 -5.73 -0.23
C ALA A 41 8.59 -6.75 0.30
N HIS A 42 8.46 -8.03 -0.08
CA HIS A 42 9.49 -9.02 0.26
C HIS A 42 10.80 -8.84 -0.49
N GLY A 43 10.76 -8.28 -1.70
CA GLY A 43 11.97 -7.81 -2.37
C GLY A 43 12.67 -6.69 -1.61
N GLN A 44 11.92 -5.87 -0.85
CA GLN A 44 12.51 -4.86 0.04
C GLN A 44 13.15 -5.52 1.26
N ASP A 45 12.47 -6.49 1.88
CA ASP A 45 13.01 -7.24 3.02
C ASP A 45 14.39 -7.85 2.67
N ILE A 46 14.56 -8.41 1.47
CA ILE A 46 15.84 -8.94 0.98
C ILE A 46 16.89 -7.83 0.77
N ALA A 47 16.48 -6.72 0.18
CA ALA A 47 17.39 -5.60 -0.09
C ALA A 47 17.94 -4.99 1.20
N ASP A 48 17.08 -4.82 2.20
CA ASP A 48 17.47 -4.35 3.53
C ASP A 48 18.44 -5.33 4.21
N ALA A 49 18.16 -6.64 4.14
CA ALA A 49 19.03 -7.67 4.71
C ALA A 49 20.43 -7.71 4.05
N LEU A 50 20.51 -7.41 2.75
CA LEU A 50 21.77 -7.36 2.00
C LEU A 50 22.43 -5.98 2.02
N GLY A 51 21.80 -4.96 2.61
CA GLY A 51 22.31 -3.58 2.61
C GLY A 51 22.36 -2.94 1.22
N VAL A 52 21.56 -3.42 0.27
CA VAL A 52 21.54 -2.91 -1.11
C VAL A 52 20.37 -1.99 -1.34
N ARG A 53 20.58 -0.90 -2.08
CA ARG A 53 19.51 0.01 -2.49
C ARG A 53 18.80 -0.53 -3.73
N ARG A 54 17.47 -0.57 -3.70
CA ARG A 54 16.62 -0.80 -4.87
C ARG A 54 16.17 0.55 -5.42
N GLU A 55 16.55 0.88 -6.65
CA GLU A 55 16.11 2.13 -7.25
C GLU A 55 14.58 2.16 -7.45
N PRO A 56 13.88 3.18 -6.91
CA PRO A 56 12.44 3.28 -7.06
C PRO A 56 12.09 3.67 -8.51
N THR A 57 11.00 3.11 -9.01
CA THR A 57 10.52 3.37 -10.38
C THR A 57 9.03 3.66 -10.38
N ALA A 58 8.50 4.16 -11.50
CA ALA A 58 7.07 4.42 -11.66
C ALA A 58 6.18 3.19 -11.41
N ARG A 59 6.72 1.97 -11.42
CA ARG A 59 5.99 0.73 -11.07
C ARG A 59 5.46 0.72 -9.64
N LEU A 60 5.98 1.58 -8.75
CA LEU A 60 5.45 1.78 -7.40
C LEU A 60 3.98 2.23 -7.40
N ARG A 61 3.46 2.79 -8.50
CA ARG A 61 2.06 3.22 -8.61
C ARG A 61 1.06 2.11 -8.26
N HIS A 62 1.40 0.85 -8.54
CA HIS A 62 0.56 -0.30 -8.17
C HIS A 62 0.55 -0.59 -6.67
N VAL A 63 1.69 -0.42 -6.00
CA VAL A 63 1.84 -0.59 -4.54
C VAL A 63 1.12 0.56 -3.82
N ALA A 64 1.34 1.80 -4.28
CA ALA A 64 0.64 2.97 -3.78
C ALA A 64 -0.88 2.82 -3.93
N TRP A 65 -1.35 2.39 -5.12
CA TRP A 65 -2.77 2.17 -5.38
C TRP A 65 -3.40 1.21 -4.38
N ILE A 66 -2.81 0.03 -4.15
CA ILE A 66 -3.39 -0.92 -3.19
C ILE A 66 -3.27 -0.41 -1.75
N GLY A 67 -2.21 0.32 -1.39
CA GLY A 67 -2.08 0.96 -0.08
C GLY A 67 -3.22 1.95 0.20
N VAL A 68 -3.55 2.81 -0.76
CA VAL A 68 -4.70 3.73 -0.64
C VAL A 68 -6.02 2.96 -0.56
N ARG A 69 -6.21 1.96 -1.43
CA ARG A 69 -7.44 1.15 -1.45
C ARG A 69 -7.66 0.31 -0.19
N ALA A 70 -6.61 0.05 0.57
CA ALA A 70 -6.66 -0.71 1.82
C ALA A 70 -6.93 0.17 3.05
N ARG A 71 -7.18 1.48 2.89
CA ARG A 71 -7.49 2.40 4.01
C ARG A 71 -8.48 1.80 5.00
N ASP A 72 -9.70 1.51 4.53
CA ASP A 72 -10.77 1.05 5.41
C ASP A 72 -10.46 -0.33 6.00
N TYR A 73 -9.81 -1.19 5.21
CA TYR A 73 -9.35 -2.49 5.70
C TYR A 73 -8.40 -2.36 6.89
N ALA A 74 -7.49 -1.37 6.89
CA ALA A 74 -6.55 -1.12 7.99
C ALA A 74 -7.24 -0.76 9.32
N TYR A 75 -8.40 -0.08 9.27
CA TYR A 75 -9.27 0.17 10.43
C TYR A 75 -10.00 -1.11 10.84
N LEU A 76 -10.60 -1.81 9.88
CA LEU A 76 -11.38 -3.03 10.13
C LEU A 76 -10.57 -4.12 10.83
N VAL A 77 -9.32 -4.37 10.40
CA VAL A 77 -8.46 -5.39 11.05
C VAL A 77 -8.02 -5.01 12.46
N ARG A 78 -8.24 -3.76 12.87
CA ARG A 78 -7.99 -3.25 14.24
C ARG A 78 -9.28 -3.03 15.03
N GLY A 79 -10.44 -3.48 14.51
CA GLY A 79 -11.74 -3.27 15.15
C GLY A 79 -12.15 -1.80 15.26
N LYS A 80 -11.61 -0.94 14.41
CA LYS A 80 -11.92 0.50 14.37
C LYS A 80 -12.89 0.80 13.24
N GLN A 81 -13.74 1.80 13.44
CA GLN A 81 -14.60 2.32 12.38
C GLN A 81 -13.79 3.24 11.46
N PRO A 82 -13.77 3.03 10.14
CA PRO A 82 -13.10 3.94 9.22
C PRO A 82 -13.85 5.28 9.13
N PRO A 83 -13.14 6.40 8.95
CA PRO A 83 -13.74 7.70 8.66
C PRO A 83 -14.61 7.64 7.40
N ALA A 84 -15.81 8.24 7.47
CA ALA A 84 -16.76 8.26 6.36
C ALA A 84 -16.23 9.10 5.19
N GLU A 85 -15.61 10.24 5.49
CA GLU A 85 -15.07 11.14 4.47
C GLU A 85 -13.80 10.57 3.83
N PRO A 86 -13.63 10.72 2.50
CA PRO A 86 -12.41 10.33 1.82
C PRO A 86 -11.27 11.30 2.13
N PHE A 87 -10.04 10.83 1.91
CA PHE A 87 -8.85 11.69 1.93
C PHE A 87 -8.37 11.96 0.51
N ARG A 88 -7.66 13.07 0.34
CA ARG A 88 -6.81 13.30 -0.83
C ARG A 88 -5.42 12.70 -0.54
N VAL A 89 -4.90 11.85 -1.43
CA VAL A 89 -3.54 11.32 -1.31
C VAL A 89 -2.73 11.80 -2.50
N GLU A 90 -1.63 12.51 -2.27
CA GLU A 90 -0.77 13.10 -3.30
C GLU A 90 0.66 12.62 -3.12
N LEU A 91 1.13 11.76 -4.02
CA LEU A 91 2.44 11.11 -3.90
C LEU A 91 3.36 11.54 -5.03
N ALA A 92 4.55 12.03 -4.68
CA ALA A 92 5.59 12.34 -5.66
C ALA A 92 6.19 11.03 -6.20
N ALA A 93 5.99 10.77 -7.49
CA ALA A 93 6.53 9.61 -8.18
C ALA A 93 8.06 9.72 -8.31
N PRO A 94 8.78 8.59 -8.45
CA PRO A 94 10.23 8.61 -8.67
C PRO A 94 10.66 9.38 -9.93
N GLY A 95 9.76 9.54 -10.91
CA GLY A 95 9.99 10.31 -12.13
C GLY A 95 9.52 11.77 -12.07
N GLY A 96 9.10 12.27 -10.90
CA GLY A 96 8.64 13.67 -10.71
C GLY A 96 7.16 13.91 -10.99
N GLU A 97 6.43 12.95 -11.58
CA GLU A 97 4.97 13.02 -11.71
C GLU A 97 4.28 13.03 -10.34
N LEU A 98 3.17 13.74 -10.20
CA LEU A 98 2.32 13.66 -9.02
C LEU A 98 1.23 12.60 -9.21
N TRP A 99 1.16 11.61 -8.33
CA TRP A 99 0.05 10.65 -8.30
C TRP A 99 -0.99 11.08 -7.28
N THR A 100 -2.21 11.33 -7.74
CA THR A 100 -3.32 11.78 -6.90
C THR A 100 -4.39 10.70 -6.79
N TYR A 101 -4.90 10.48 -5.57
CA TYR A 101 -6.00 9.58 -5.28
C TYR A 101 -7.03 10.27 -4.38
N GLY A 102 -8.31 9.98 -4.61
CA GLY A 102 -9.41 10.60 -3.87
C GLY A 102 -9.79 12.00 -4.40
N PRO A 103 -10.86 12.60 -3.84
CA PRO A 103 -11.41 13.87 -4.31
C PRO A 103 -10.44 15.04 -4.10
N GLU A 104 -10.40 15.98 -5.04
CA GLU A 104 -9.57 17.19 -4.94
C GLU A 104 -9.97 18.11 -3.77
N GLY A 105 -11.27 18.20 -3.50
CA GLY A 105 -11.83 18.97 -2.39
C GLY A 105 -11.92 18.23 -1.06
N ALA A 106 -11.23 17.09 -0.89
CA ALA A 106 -11.24 16.39 0.40
C ALA A 106 -10.61 17.28 1.48
N ALA A 107 -11.27 17.36 2.65
CA ALA A 107 -10.84 18.22 3.75
C ALA A 107 -9.50 17.79 4.38
N GLN A 108 -9.10 16.54 4.17
CA GLN A 108 -7.89 15.95 4.75
C GLN A 108 -7.01 15.35 3.66
N ARG A 109 -5.70 15.42 3.88
CA ARG A 109 -4.71 15.08 2.86
C ARG A 109 -3.56 14.25 3.41
N VAL A 110 -3.02 13.36 2.59
CA VAL A 110 -1.73 12.71 2.78
C VAL A 110 -0.81 13.12 1.64
N THR A 111 0.41 13.58 1.96
CA THR A 111 1.43 13.97 0.99
C THR A 111 2.77 13.31 1.27
N GLY A 112 3.60 13.11 0.24
CA GLY A 112 4.98 12.66 0.43
C GLY A 112 5.56 11.89 -0.76
N PRO A 113 6.79 11.35 -0.64
CA PRO A 113 7.37 10.49 -1.66
C PRO A 113 6.57 9.18 -1.81
N ALA A 114 6.37 8.73 -3.06
CA ALA A 114 5.65 7.49 -3.30
C ALA A 114 6.35 6.26 -2.70
N LEU A 115 7.69 6.23 -2.68
CA LEU A 115 8.47 5.16 -2.04
C LEU A 115 8.15 5.08 -0.55
N ASP A 116 8.20 6.21 0.14
CA ASP A 116 7.97 6.30 1.58
C ASP A 116 6.56 5.83 1.94
N PHE A 117 5.55 6.29 1.19
CA PHE A 117 4.18 5.79 1.37
C PHE A 117 4.09 4.26 1.16
N CYS A 118 4.75 3.72 0.13
CA CYS A 118 4.76 2.28 -0.12
C CYS A 118 5.44 1.50 1.02
N LEU A 119 6.55 2.01 1.57
CA LEU A 119 7.23 1.40 2.72
C LEU A 119 6.34 1.42 3.96
N LEU A 120 5.66 2.54 4.22
CA LEU A 120 4.73 2.68 5.35
C LEU A 120 3.54 1.72 5.21
N ALA A 121 2.83 1.79 4.09
CA ALA A 121 1.61 1.01 3.86
C ALA A 121 1.89 -0.50 3.84
N THR A 122 3.13 -0.92 3.55
CA THR A 122 3.55 -2.32 3.64
C THR A 122 4.24 -2.66 4.95
N GLN A 123 4.35 -1.75 5.93
CA GLN A 123 5.02 -1.97 7.22
C GLN A 123 6.50 -2.36 7.11
N ARG A 124 7.20 -1.76 6.14
CA ARG A 124 8.65 -1.94 5.92
C ARG A 124 9.49 -0.80 6.51
N ALA A 125 8.86 0.30 6.90
CA ALA A 125 9.49 1.37 7.67
C ALA A 125 8.50 1.95 8.68
N HIS A 126 9.03 2.51 9.77
CA HIS A 126 8.22 3.25 10.72
C HIS A 126 7.94 4.66 10.18
N ARG A 127 6.78 5.21 10.51
CA ARG A 127 6.32 6.52 10.02
C ARG A 127 7.32 7.64 10.30
N ALA A 128 7.96 7.64 11.47
CA ALA A 128 8.94 8.67 11.85
C ALA A 128 10.20 8.70 10.97
N ASP A 129 10.48 7.61 10.24
CA ASP A 129 11.64 7.51 9.35
C ASP A 129 11.32 7.96 7.91
N LEU A 130 10.12 8.49 7.68
CA LEU A 130 9.55 8.71 6.36
C LEU A 130 9.06 10.14 6.18
N ALA A 131 9.12 10.65 4.95
CA ALA A 131 8.64 11.98 4.60
C ALA A 131 7.15 12.01 4.18
N VAL A 132 6.35 11.04 4.65
CA VAL A 132 4.89 11.04 4.48
C VAL A 132 4.23 11.86 5.58
N ARG A 133 3.39 12.81 5.19
CA ARG A 133 2.72 13.76 6.07
C ARG A 133 1.22 13.68 5.91
N ALA A 134 0.51 14.01 6.98
CA ALA A 134 -0.93 14.15 6.97
C ALA A 134 -1.32 15.57 7.34
N GLU A 135 -2.39 16.06 6.70
CA GLU A 135 -3.13 17.25 7.06
C GLU A 135 -4.54 16.80 7.45
N GLY A 136 -4.89 17.01 8.73
CA GLY A 136 -6.15 16.56 9.31
C GLY A 136 -6.02 15.29 10.19
N PRO A 137 -6.86 15.17 11.24
CA PRO A 137 -6.70 14.15 12.28
C PRO A 137 -6.96 12.71 11.81
N ASP A 138 -7.86 12.50 10.86
CA ASP A 138 -8.19 11.17 10.36
C ASP A 138 -7.13 10.66 9.38
N ALA A 139 -6.61 11.55 8.52
CA ALA A 139 -5.48 11.24 7.66
C ALA A 139 -4.24 10.91 8.50
N ASP A 140 -4.02 11.65 9.58
CA ASP A 140 -2.93 11.42 10.54
C ASP A 140 -3.07 10.05 11.23
N ALA A 141 -4.24 9.77 11.80
CA ALA A 141 -4.54 8.48 12.42
C ALA A 141 -4.44 7.31 11.44
N TRP A 142 -4.77 7.50 10.17
CA TRP A 142 -4.62 6.45 9.16
C TRP A 142 -3.16 6.08 8.90
N LEU A 143 -2.25 7.07 8.84
CA LEU A 143 -0.83 6.81 8.62
C LEU A 143 -0.21 5.96 9.73
N ASP A 144 -0.74 6.01 10.95
CA ASP A 144 -0.28 5.18 12.08
C ASP A 144 -0.68 3.70 11.94
N ILE A 145 -1.73 3.40 11.17
CA ILE A 145 -2.28 2.05 11.05
C ILE A 145 -2.21 1.48 9.64
N ALA A 146 -1.64 2.21 8.68
CA ALA A 146 -1.64 1.84 7.27
C ALA A 146 -1.16 0.39 7.05
N GLN A 147 -1.93 -0.36 6.25
CA GLN A 147 -1.67 -1.77 5.96
C GLN A 147 -2.28 -2.16 4.61
N ALA A 148 -1.42 -2.55 3.66
CA ALA A 148 -1.79 -2.89 2.28
C ALA A 148 -1.98 -4.39 2.04
N PHE A 149 -1.66 -5.24 3.02
CA PHE A 149 -1.71 -6.70 2.92
C PHE A 149 -2.82 -7.29 3.79
N ALA A 150 -3.31 -8.46 3.40
CA ALA A 150 -4.28 -9.20 4.21
C ALA A 150 -3.59 -9.90 5.38
N GLY A 151 -4.23 -9.90 6.53
CA GLY A 151 -3.71 -10.52 7.75
C GLY A 151 -4.04 -9.69 8.98
N PRO A 152 -3.78 -10.23 10.18
CA PRO A 152 -3.95 -9.50 11.42
C PRO A 152 -3.05 -8.26 11.44
N ALA A 153 -3.41 -7.28 12.27
CA ALA A 153 -2.55 -6.14 12.53
C ALA A 153 -1.19 -6.62 13.08
N GLY A 154 -0.12 -6.32 12.37
CA GLY A 154 1.25 -6.57 12.83
C GLY A 154 1.69 -5.56 13.90
N PRO A 155 2.78 -5.84 14.62
CA PRO A 155 3.36 -4.91 15.60
C PRO A 155 3.95 -3.64 14.97
N GLY A 156 4.00 -3.56 13.63
CA GLY A 156 4.66 -2.48 12.91
C GLY A 156 6.17 -2.59 12.93
N ARG A 157 6.84 -1.48 12.62
CA ARG A 157 8.31 -1.33 12.72
C ARG A 157 8.63 -0.31 13.80
N ALA A 158 9.74 -0.49 14.51
CA ALA A 158 10.27 0.53 15.40
C ALA A 158 10.93 1.67 14.58
N PRO A 159 10.95 2.92 15.09
CA PRO A 159 11.76 4.00 14.51
C PRO A 159 13.23 3.61 14.45
N LYS A 160 13.97 4.13 13.47
CA LYS A 160 15.43 3.98 13.45
C LYS A 160 16.03 4.77 14.61
N GLY A 161 16.89 4.12 15.39
CA GLY A 161 17.60 4.73 16.53
C GLY A 161 16.82 4.80 17.84
N ALA A 162 15.71 4.05 17.96
CA ALA A 162 15.02 3.79 19.23
C ALA A 162 15.71 2.69 20.06
#